data_AF-A0A1U9UKI8-F1
#
_entry.id   AF-A0A1U9UKI8-F1
#
_cell.length_a   1.000
_cell.length_b   1.000
_cell.length_c   1.000
_cell.angle_alpha   90.00
_cell.angle_beta   90.00
_cell.angle_gamma   90.00
#
_symmetry.space_group_name_H-M   'P 1'
#
loop_
_entity.id
_entity.type
_entity.pdbx_description
1 polymer ?
#
loop_
_entity_poly.entity_id
_entity_poly.type
_entity_poly.pdbx_seq_one_letter_code
_entity_poly.pdbx_strand_id
1 'polypeptide(L)'
;MSRGKPSRYAQLSEGQRRAIRGEDAILIVHDALNSFVGLTDNLEHFQDALKDFQNTVRNWATADQWTLAFVAHCNVPDKNSSRIFESYHSQFKNGFAKFVSETHKERWLLHQFDSNTLVEFVRWLEKYAPKPQGGGVPKLSSPNTQRKYFGLLCSLLKLLIKHKATKDLVAQNLVFPNNPFPGAHDTTKQTDILDDHEWNQLIDACRKDIEEIRRRIEAGWAIIASGPVAPDEDARGRGKYRNFGAALSAAATLYPGMLPSLPEIRETNPALGDAITYFHRYENISLPLYPSIESILPFILLMAIYSQANTGPLRSLKWRQIEIVEVLGRPRARYRFEKKRGEVQYDRSYALDEHDDFSPHELHIFLKEWTKRIRPIAGSYADNVYIFVTQQRQVRAFLSSQDSGVDSDSSWNHAMREFCKRHGLPATTIGVLRNTGLDVVREVSNDDIRAVQAAGGQRARGTIKRHYEGAGAKQSTQDKHQQIGIKKPCK
;
A
#
# COMPACT_ATOMS: atom_id res chain seq x y z
N MET A 1 -65.28 -16.70 18.82
CA MET A 1 -64.37 -15.53 18.76
C MET A 1 -62.94 -16.02 19.00
N SER A 2 -62.15 -16.08 17.94
CA SER A 2 -60.79 -16.64 17.93
C SER A 2 -59.83 -15.75 18.72
N ARG A 3 -59.23 -16.28 19.79
CA ARG A 3 -58.07 -15.70 20.46
C ARG A 3 -56.88 -15.77 19.51
N GLY A 4 -56.61 -14.65 18.82
CA GLY A 4 -55.47 -14.53 17.92
C GLY A 4 -54.18 -14.88 18.65
N LYS A 5 -53.42 -15.84 18.10
CA LYS A 5 -52.07 -16.15 18.56
C LYS A 5 -51.26 -14.86 18.61
N PRO A 6 -50.54 -14.57 19.71
CA PRO A 6 -49.65 -13.43 19.74
C PRO A 6 -48.64 -13.58 18.62
N SER A 7 -48.61 -12.57 17.74
CA SER A 7 -47.63 -12.45 16.66
C SER A 7 -46.22 -12.66 17.20
N ARG A 8 -45.35 -13.37 16.46
CA ARG A 8 -43.94 -13.67 16.84
C ARG A 8 -43.15 -12.41 17.24
N TYR A 9 -43.64 -11.22 16.90
CA TYR A 9 -43.06 -9.92 17.27
C TYR A 9 -43.40 -9.43 18.69
N ALA A 10 -44.32 -10.09 19.40
CA ALA A 10 -44.66 -9.74 20.78
C ALA A 10 -43.53 -10.05 21.79
N GLN A 11 -42.57 -10.90 21.40
CA GLN A 11 -41.43 -11.30 22.24
C GLN A 11 -40.24 -10.33 22.16
N LEU A 12 -40.33 -9.28 21.34
CA LEU A 12 -39.26 -8.28 21.22
C LEU A 12 -39.35 -7.26 22.36
N SER A 13 -38.26 -7.13 23.10
CA SER A 13 -38.03 -6.04 24.06
C SER A 13 -38.07 -4.67 23.38
N GLU A 14 -38.36 -3.63 24.15
CA GLU A 14 -38.49 -2.26 23.61
C GLU A 14 -37.20 -1.78 22.92
N GLY A 15 -36.03 -2.20 23.41
CA GLY A 15 -34.73 -1.95 22.78
C GLY A 15 -34.56 -2.63 21.42
N GLN A 16 -35.04 -3.86 21.24
CA GLN A 16 -35.01 -4.56 19.94
C GLN A 16 -35.94 -3.91 18.91
N ARG A 17 -37.05 -3.33 19.36
CA ARG A 17 -37.97 -2.58 18.49
C ARG A 17 -37.37 -1.26 18.03
N ARG A 18 -36.50 -0.62 18.83
CA ARG A 18 -35.78 0.60 18.45
C ARG A 18 -34.65 0.30 17.45
N ALA A 19 -33.90 -0.78 17.66
CA ALA A 19 -32.85 -1.21 16.73
C ALA A 19 -33.37 -1.55 15.32
N ILE A 20 -34.56 -2.14 15.20
CA ILE A 20 -35.21 -2.43 13.90
C ILE A 20 -35.70 -1.14 13.20
N ARG A 21 -35.96 -0.06 13.96
CA ARG A 21 -36.44 1.23 13.42
C ARG A 21 -35.32 2.16 12.91
N GLY A 22 -34.06 1.74 12.99
CA GLY A 22 -32.95 2.44 12.35
C GLY A 22 -32.44 3.69 13.09
N GLU A 23 -32.63 3.79 14.40
CA GLU A 23 -32.04 4.85 15.22
C GLU A 23 -30.75 4.33 15.90
N ASP A 24 -29.60 4.75 15.36
CA ASP A 24 -28.22 4.67 15.88
C ASP A 24 -27.91 3.68 17.02
N ALA A 25 -27.82 2.39 16.71
CA ALA A 25 -27.17 1.43 17.60
C ALA A 25 -26.36 0.38 16.82
N ILE A 26 -25.08 0.26 17.20
CA ILE A 26 -24.17 -0.84 16.87
C ILE A 26 -24.92 -2.16 17.10
N LEU A 27 -25.12 -2.92 16.02
CA LEU A 27 -25.84 -4.17 16.04
C LEU A 27 -24.99 -5.25 16.73
N ILE A 28 -25.18 -5.44 18.04
CA ILE A 28 -24.67 -6.62 18.76
C ILE A 28 -25.85 -7.56 18.99
N VAL A 29 -25.81 -8.74 18.37
CA VAL A 29 -26.71 -9.85 18.70
C VAL A 29 -25.85 -11.11 18.98
N HIS A 30 -26.08 -11.67 20.17
CA HIS A 30 -25.24 -12.65 20.88
C HIS A 30 -25.46 -14.13 20.49
N ASP A 31 -24.41 -14.91 20.79
CA ASP A 31 -24.26 -16.36 21.12
C ASP A 31 -24.91 -17.44 20.25
N ALA A 32 -25.72 -17.10 19.25
CA ALA A 32 -26.20 -18.06 18.27
C ALA A 32 -26.09 -17.49 16.85
N LEU A 33 -25.15 -18.06 16.08
CA LEU A 33 -24.99 -17.99 14.62
C LEU A 33 -24.28 -16.76 14.06
N ASN A 34 -23.01 -16.94 13.66
CA ASN A 34 -22.36 -16.40 12.45
C ASN A 34 -22.59 -14.94 12.02
N SER A 35 -23.00 -14.04 12.91
CA SER A 35 -23.16 -12.62 12.63
C SER A 35 -21.81 -11.93 12.67
N PHE A 36 -21.51 -11.14 11.64
CA PHE A 36 -20.31 -10.31 11.60
C PHE A 36 -20.50 -9.11 12.54
N VAL A 37 -19.57 -8.90 13.47
CA VAL A 37 -19.63 -7.83 14.49
C VAL A 37 -18.59 -6.72 14.27
N GLY A 38 -17.95 -6.69 13.09
CA GLY A 38 -16.99 -5.66 12.70
C GLY A 38 -17.63 -4.48 11.95
N LEU A 39 -16.79 -3.56 11.46
CA LEU A 39 -17.21 -2.39 10.67
C LEU A 39 -18.01 -2.79 9.42
N THR A 40 -19.13 -2.13 9.14
CA THR A 40 -20.01 -2.45 7.98
C THR A 40 -19.24 -2.58 6.66
N ASP A 41 -18.27 -1.70 6.39
CA ASP A 41 -17.43 -1.72 5.17
C ASP A 41 -16.61 -3.00 5.00
N ASN A 42 -16.39 -3.75 6.09
CA ASN A 42 -15.64 -4.99 6.10
C ASN A 42 -16.52 -6.24 5.89
N LEU A 43 -17.85 -6.08 5.84
CA LEU A 43 -18.79 -7.20 5.76
C LEU A 43 -18.59 -8.05 4.50
N GLU A 44 -18.50 -7.41 3.33
CA GLU A 44 -18.32 -8.10 2.05
C GLU A 44 -17.01 -8.91 2.03
N HIS A 45 -15.91 -8.29 2.45
CA HIS A 45 -14.61 -8.95 2.56
C HIS A 45 -14.61 -10.12 3.55
N PHE A 46 -15.33 -9.99 4.67
CA PHE A 46 -15.51 -11.10 5.61
C PHE A 46 -16.31 -12.23 4.99
N GLN A 47 -17.41 -11.93 4.28
CA GLN A 47 -18.26 -12.93 3.63
C GLN A 47 -17.51 -13.70 2.55
N ASP A 48 -16.71 -13.01 1.73
CA ASP A 48 -15.88 -13.64 0.71
C ASP A 48 -14.83 -14.58 1.33
N ALA A 49 -14.10 -14.09 2.34
CA ALA A 49 -13.11 -14.91 3.05
C ALA A 49 -13.76 -16.11 3.76
N LEU A 50 -14.97 -15.94 4.32
CA LEU A 50 -15.72 -17.03 4.96
C LEU A 50 -16.15 -18.08 3.93
N LYS A 51 -16.68 -17.66 2.78
CA LYS A 51 -17.06 -18.56 1.69
C LYS A 51 -15.86 -19.38 1.21
N ASP A 52 -14.72 -18.72 1.01
CA ASP A 52 -13.48 -19.38 0.61
C ASP A 52 -12.93 -20.32 1.69
N PHE A 53 -13.07 -19.95 2.96
CA PHE A 53 -12.72 -20.81 4.09
C PHE A 53 -13.61 -22.05 4.15
N GLN A 54 -14.92 -21.89 4.07
CA GLN A 54 -15.90 -22.99 4.04
C GLN A 54 -15.61 -23.94 2.88
N ASN A 55 -15.33 -23.41 1.68
CA ASN A 55 -14.92 -24.22 0.54
C ASN A 55 -13.64 -25.03 0.80
N THR A 56 -12.70 -24.48 1.57
CA THR A 56 -11.44 -25.14 1.92
C THR A 56 -11.67 -26.34 2.86
N VAL A 57 -12.59 -26.22 3.81
CA VAL A 57 -12.87 -27.26 4.81
C VAL A 57 -14.08 -28.14 4.48
N ARG A 58 -14.79 -27.90 3.37
CA ARG A 58 -16.10 -28.51 3.06
C ARG A 58 -16.17 -30.03 3.14
N ASN A 59 -15.04 -30.70 2.89
CA ASN A 59 -14.95 -32.17 2.88
C ASN A 59 -14.43 -32.74 4.20
N TRP A 60 -14.24 -31.91 5.22
CA TRP A 60 -13.69 -32.35 6.50
C TRP A 60 -14.80 -32.78 7.45
N ALA A 61 -14.55 -33.82 8.26
CA ALA A 61 -15.49 -34.25 9.30
C ALA A 61 -15.73 -33.18 10.37
N THR A 62 -14.85 -32.18 10.44
CA THR A 62 -14.86 -31.08 11.44
C THR A 62 -15.11 -29.70 10.81
N ALA A 63 -15.68 -29.66 9.59
CA ALA A 63 -15.87 -28.43 8.82
C ALA A 63 -16.61 -27.33 9.61
N ASP A 64 -17.68 -27.69 10.31
CA ASP A 64 -18.50 -26.75 11.07
C ASP A 64 -17.71 -26.13 12.23
N GLN A 65 -16.91 -26.93 12.93
CA GLN A 65 -16.11 -26.45 14.05
C GLN A 65 -15.00 -25.51 13.58
N TRP A 66 -14.29 -25.85 12.51
CA TRP A 66 -13.28 -24.95 11.94
C TRP A 66 -13.89 -23.65 11.43
N THR A 67 -15.07 -23.72 10.80
CA THR A 67 -15.81 -22.54 10.35
C THR A 67 -16.18 -21.65 11.53
N LEU A 68 -16.73 -22.22 12.60
CA LEU A 68 -17.04 -21.52 13.85
C LEU A 68 -15.81 -20.82 14.44
N ALA A 69 -14.68 -21.52 14.51
CA ALA A 69 -13.43 -20.96 15.02
C ALA A 69 -12.92 -19.81 14.14
N PHE A 70 -13.02 -19.93 12.82
CA PHE A 70 -12.63 -18.89 11.88
C PHE A 70 -13.50 -17.65 12.03
N VAL A 71 -14.83 -17.81 12.09
CA VAL A 71 -15.77 -16.71 12.34
C VAL A 71 -15.44 -16.00 13.64
N ALA A 72 -15.29 -16.75 14.74
CA ALA A 72 -14.92 -16.20 16.03
C ALA A 72 -13.55 -15.49 16.01
N HIS A 73 -12.60 -16.00 15.23
CA HIS A 73 -11.30 -15.36 15.07
C HIS A 73 -11.40 -14.04 14.31
N CYS A 74 -12.22 -13.96 13.27
CA CYS A 74 -12.43 -12.76 12.47
C CYS A 74 -13.23 -11.69 13.23
N ASN A 75 -14.18 -12.11 14.07
CA ASN A 75 -15.09 -11.26 14.85
C ASN A 75 -14.47 -10.73 16.16
N VAL A 76 -13.29 -10.12 16.07
CA VAL A 76 -12.69 -9.38 17.20
C VAL A 76 -12.84 -7.88 16.93
N PRO A 77 -13.47 -7.10 17.85
CA PRO A 77 -13.81 -5.68 17.61
C PRO A 77 -12.64 -4.80 17.15
N ASP A 78 -11.41 -5.10 17.57
CA ASP A 78 -10.23 -4.33 17.22
C ASP A 78 -9.68 -4.59 15.80
N LYS A 79 -10.31 -5.49 15.01
CA LYS A 79 -9.86 -5.87 13.66
C LYS A 79 -10.53 -5.01 12.59
N ASN A 80 -9.90 -3.87 12.30
CA ASN A 80 -10.46 -2.87 11.37
C ASN A 80 -10.03 -3.02 9.90
N SER A 81 -9.16 -3.98 9.55
CA SER A 81 -8.59 -4.11 8.21
C SER A 81 -9.25 -5.26 7.42
N SER A 82 -9.92 -4.97 6.31
CA SER A 82 -10.51 -5.96 5.39
C SER A 82 -9.55 -7.08 4.97
N ARG A 83 -8.31 -6.72 4.60
CA ARG A 83 -7.23 -7.66 4.21
C ARG A 83 -6.93 -8.74 5.25
N ILE A 84 -7.27 -8.51 6.52
CA ILE A 84 -6.93 -9.45 7.58
C ILE A 84 -7.68 -10.78 7.41
N PHE A 85 -8.90 -10.75 6.88
CA PHE A 85 -9.72 -11.95 6.69
C PHE A 85 -9.15 -12.85 5.59
N GLU A 86 -8.85 -12.26 4.43
CA GLU A 86 -8.14 -12.94 3.34
C GLU A 86 -6.78 -13.49 3.80
N SER A 87 -6.04 -12.70 4.59
CA SER A 87 -4.76 -13.14 5.14
C SER A 87 -4.92 -14.35 6.07
N TYR A 88 -5.96 -14.39 6.90
CA TYR A 88 -6.22 -15.54 7.76
C TYR A 88 -6.61 -16.77 6.94
N HIS A 89 -7.54 -16.62 5.98
CA HIS A 89 -7.89 -17.71 5.09
C HIS A 89 -6.67 -18.25 4.33
N SER A 90 -5.87 -17.37 3.72
CA SER A 90 -4.67 -17.73 2.99
C SER A 90 -3.63 -18.43 3.87
N GLN A 91 -3.43 -17.97 5.11
CA GLN A 91 -2.54 -18.62 6.08
C GLN A 91 -3.05 -20.01 6.50
N PHE A 92 -4.36 -20.17 6.69
CA PHE A 92 -4.97 -21.45 7.02
C PHE A 92 -4.87 -22.42 5.84
N LYS A 93 -5.26 -21.97 4.65
CA LYS A 93 -5.25 -22.73 3.39
C LYS A 93 -3.85 -23.23 3.04
N ASN A 94 -2.87 -22.33 3.06
CA ASN A 94 -1.48 -22.65 2.69
C ASN A 94 -0.68 -23.33 3.81
N GLY A 95 -1.19 -23.28 5.04
CA GLY A 95 -0.60 -23.95 6.20
C GLY A 95 -1.37 -25.23 6.54
N PHE A 96 -2.25 -25.13 7.53
CA PHE A 96 -2.90 -26.29 8.13
C PHE A 96 -3.78 -27.09 7.17
N ALA A 97 -4.55 -26.44 6.29
CA ALA A 97 -5.39 -27.17 5.34
C ALA A 97 -4.57 -27.99 4.35
N LYS A 98 -3.41 -27.46 3.93
CA LYS A 98 -2.47 -28.18 3.08
C LYS A 98 -1.86 -29.38 3.80
N PHE A 99 -1.44 -29.22 5.05
CA PHE A 99 -0.98 -30.32 5.90
C PHE A 99 -2.04 -31.42 6.05
N VAL A 100 -3.28 -31.06 6.36
CA VAL A 100 -4.38 -32.03 6.51
C VAL A 100 -4.61 -32.80 5.20
N SER A 101 -4.56 -32.11 4.06
CA SER A 101 -4.75 -32.74 2.75
C SER A 101 -3.60 -33.66 2.34
N GLU A 102 -2.35 -33.24 2.55
CA GLU A 102 -1.17 -34.05 2.22
C GLU A 102 -0.98 -35.25 3.17
N THR A 103 -1.54 -35.18 4.37
CA THR A 103 -1.49 -36.27 5.35
C THR A 103 -2.78 -37.08 5.44
N HIS A 104 -3.75 -36.81 4.55
CA HIS A 104 -5.04 -37.51 4.46
C HIS A 104 -5.86 -37.52 5.76
N LYS A 105 -5.83 -36.40 6.50
CA LYS A 105 -6.47 -36.25 7.81
C LYS A 105 -7.84 -35.56 7.74
N GLU A 106 -8.47 -35.43 6.56
CA GLU A 106 -9.75 -34.71 6.39
C GLU A 106 -10.90 -35.34 7.20
N ARG A 107 -10.85 -36.66 7.41
CA ARG A 107 -11.88 -37.40 8.17
C ARG A 107 -11.63 -37.40 9.67
N TRP A 108 -10.56 -36.77 10.15
CA TRP A 108 -10.25 -36.75 11.57
C TRP A 108 -11.25 -35.88 12.34
N LEU A 109 -11.61 -36.36 13.52
CA LEU A 109 -12.40 -35.65 14.52
C LEU A 109 -11.50 -34.74 15.36
N LEU A 110 -12.10 -33.75 16.03
CA LEU A 110 -11.36 -32.72 16.76
C LEU A 110 -10.40 -33.29 17.83
N HIS A 111 -10.76 -34.38 18.50
CA HIS A 111 -9.95 -34.99 19.55
C HIS A 111 -8.69 -35.69 19.02
N GLN A 112 -8.64 -35.97 17.71
CA GLN A 112 -7.49 -36.59 17.07
C GLN A 112 -6.41 -35.55 16.73
N PHE A 113 -6.76 -34.26 16.71
CA PHE A 113 -5.79 -33.17 16.60
C PHE A 113 -5.19 -32.85 17.97
N ASP A 114 -4.23 -33.67 18.38
CA ASP A 114 -3.56 -33.62 19.68
C ASP A 114 -2.19 -32.93 19.62
N SER A 115 -1.45 -33.00 20.73
CA SER A 115 -0.09 -32.44 20.85
C SER A 115 0.89 -33.03 19.83
N ASN A 116 0.78 -34.33 19.53
CA ASN A 116 1.63 -34.99 18.54
C ASN A 116 1.36 -34.44 17.15
N THR A 117 0.09 -34.20 16.82
CA THR A 117 -0.33 -33.60 15.54
C THR A 117 0.24 -32.20 15.37
N LEU A 118 0.32 -31.39 16.45
CA LEU A 118 0.98 -30.09 16.39
C LEU A 118 2.49 -30.20 16.12
N VAL A 119 3.16 -31.18 16.71
CA VAL A 119 4.59 -31.45 16.45
C VAL A 119 4.80 -31.92 15.01
N GLU A 120 3.94 -32.81 14.50
CA GLU A 120 3.95 -33.21 13.09
C GLU A 120 3.77 -32.02 12.15
N PHE A 121 2.83 -31.13 12.46
CA PHE A 121 2.59 -29.94 11.66
C PHE A 121 3.80 -28.99 11.65
N VAL A 122 4.48 -28.81 12.78
CA VAL A 122 5.74 -28.04 12.86
C VAL A 122 6.81 -28.66 11.96
N ARG A 123 7.04 -29.98 12.07
CA ARG A 123 8.01 -30.70 11.22
C ARG A 123 7.66 -30.65 9.73
N TRP A 124 6.36 -30.65 9.41
CA TRP A 124 5.89 -30.48 8.04
C TRP A 124 6.18 -29.07 7.53
N LEU A 125 5.92 -28.02 8.34
CA LEU A 125 6.20 -26.63 7.99
C LEU A 125 7.69 -26.39 7.69
N GLU A 126 8.60 -27.02 8.44
CA GLU A 126 10.05 -26.95 8.22
C GLU A 126 10.48 -27.45 6.84
N LYS A 127 9.73 -28.41 6.28
CA LYS A 127 9.98 -29.00 4.96
C LYS A 127 9.08 -28.42 3.86
N TYR A 128 8.11 -27.58 4.24
CA TYR A 128 7.10 -27.09 3.32
C TYR A 128 7.66 -26.00 2.39
N ALA A 129 7.60 -26.28 1.09
CA ALA A 129 7.99 -25.36 0.02
C ALA A 129 6.77 -24.96 -0.82
N PRO A 130 6.08 -23.85 -0.49
CA PRO A 130 4.93 -23.41 -1.27
C PRO A 130 5.35 -23.06 -2.72
N LYS A 131 4.51 -23.45 -3.69
CA LYS A 131 4.66 -23.00 -5.08
C LYS A 131 4.44 -21.48 -5.14
N PRO A 132 5.36 -20.70 -5.75
CA PRO A 132 5.17 -19.27 -5.92
C PRO A 132 3.94 -18.99 -6.79
N GLN A 133 3.17 -17.96 -6.43
CA GLN A 133 2.18 -17.36 -7.34
C GLN A 133 2.94 -16.70 -8.50
N GLY A 134 3.12 -17.42 -9.61
CA GLY A 134 3.91 -16.94 -10.76
C GLY A 134 4.86 -17.96 -11.40
N GLY A 135 4.83 -19.25 -11.01
CA GLY A 135 5.55 -20.31 -11.74
C GLY A 135 7.04 -20.45 -11.43
N GLY A 136 7.52 -19.87 -10.32
CA GLY A 136 8.91 -20.04 -9.88
C GLY A 136 9.19 -21.38 -9.19
N VAL A 137 10.47 -21.64 -8.93
CA VAL A 137 10.92 -22.83 -8.16
C VAL A 137 10.35 -22.76 -6.74
N PRO A 138 9.71 -23.84 -6.23
CA PRO A 138 9.28 -23.92 -4.84
C PRO A 138 10.45 -23.65 -3.89
N LYS A 139 10.29 -22.69 -2.99
CA LYS A 139 11.27 -22.40 -1.94
C LYS A 139 10.68 -22.76 -0.59
N LEU A 140 11.50 -23.28 0.31
CA LEU A 140 11.11 -23.51 1.69
C LEU A 140 10.50 -22.24 2.29
N SER A 141 9.38 -22.42 2.98
CA SER A 141 8.70 -21.31 3.64
C SER A 141 9.63 -20.68 4.69
N SER A 142 9.68 -19.34 4.73
CA SER A 142 10.53 -18.65 5.71
C SER A 142 10.06 -18.96 7.14
N PRO A 143 10.96 -18.98 8.15
CA PRO A 143 10.58 -19.22 9.54
C PRO A 143 9.49 -18.26 10.06
N ASN A 144 9.46 -17.01 9.59
CA ASN A 144 8.37 -16.09 9.93
C ASN A 144 7.02 -16.48 9.28
N THR A 145 7.05 -17.03 8.06
CA THR A 145 5.84 -17.59 7.42
C THR A 145 5.35 -18.82 8.17
N GLN A 146 6.25 -19.75 8.53
CA GLN A 146 5.94 -20.94 9.33
C GLN A 146 5.29 -20.55 10.66
N ARG A 147 5.90 -19.57 11.37
CA ARG A 147 5.34 -18.98 12.59
C ARG A 147 3.92 -18.44 12.40
N LYS A 148 3.62 -17.76 11.29
CA LYS A 148 2.27 -17.23 11.02
C LYS A 148 1.25 -18.36 10.82
N TYR A 149 1.59 -19.37 10.02
CA TYR A 149 0.73 -20.53 9.78
C TYR A 149 0.43 -21.29 11.08
N PHE A 150 1.46 -21.57 11.88
CA PHE A 150 1.31 -22.22 13.18
C PHE A 150 0.55 -21.36 14.19
N GLY A 151 0.85 -20.06 14.25
CA GLY A 151 0.19 -19.13 15.16
C GLY A 151 -1.31 -18.99 14.89
N LEU A 152 -1.72 -19.01 13.61
CA LEU A 152 -3.13 -19.02 13.25
C LEU A 152 -3.82 -20.31 13.72
N LEU A 153 -3.24 -21.48 13.43
CA LEU A 153 -3.78 -22.77 13.91
C LEU A 153 -3.97 -22.76 15.43
N CYS A 154 -2.96 -22.33 16.18
CA CYS A 154 -3.04 -22.25 17.64
C CYS A 154 -4.17 -21.30 18.09
N SER A 155 -4.38 -20.20 17.38
CA SER A 155 -5.45 -19.25 17.69
C SER A 155 -6.84 -19.88 17.48
N LEU A 156 -7.02 -20.64 16.39
CA LEU A 156 -8.28 -21.33 16.10
C LEU A 156 -8.55 -22.45 17.11
N LEU A 157 -7.55 -23.28 17.43
CA LEU A 157 -7.68 -24.33 18.44
C LEU A 157 -8.01 -23.76 19.83
N LYS A 158 -7.39 -22.65 20.23
CA LYS A 158 -7.74 -21.96 21.49
C LYS A 158 -9.18 -21.46 21.51
N LEU A 159 -9.74 -21.05 20.37
CA LEU A 159 -11.15 -20.67 20.27
C LEU A 159 -12.06 -21.90 20.41
N LEU A 160 -11.71 -23.02 19.77
CA LEU A 160 -12.44 -24.28 19.90
C LEU A 160 -12.45 -24.83 21.33
N ILE A 161 -11.34 -24.72 22.05
CA ILE A 161 -11.22 -25.13 23.45
C ILE A 161 -12.10 -24.28 24.38
N LYS A 162 -12.21 -22.97 24.09
CA LYS A 162 -13.02 -22.05 24.90
C LYS A 162 -14.51 -22.13 24.60
N HIS A 163 -14.88 -22.59 23.41
CA HIS A 163 -16.27 -22.56 22.96
C HIS A 163 -17.08 -23.72 23.54
N LYS A 164 -18.24 -23.41 24.14
CA LYS A 164 -19.08 -24.39 24.88
C LYS A 164 -19.44 -25.64 24.07
N ALA A 165 -19.75 -25.47 22.77
CA ALA A 165 -20.18 -26.58 21.92
C ALA A 165 -19.05 -27.51 21.45
N THR A 166 -17.78 -27.10 21.58
CA THR A 166 -16.64 -27.82 21.00
C THR A 166 -15.58 -28.20 22.02
N LYS A 167 -15.59 -27.60 23.22
CA LYS A 167 -14.58 -27.84 24.26
C LYS A 167 -14.38 -29.33 24.57
N ASP A 168 -15.46 -30.10 24.60
CA ASP A 168 -15.45 -31.53 24.96
C ASP A 168 -15.10 -32.42 23.76
N LEU A 169 -15.05 -31.84 22.55
CA LEU A 169 -14.67 -32.53 21.31
C LEU A 169 -13.19 -32.38 21.00
N VAL A 170 -12.49 -31.41 21.60
CA VAL A 170 -11.04 -31.19 21.40
C VAL A 170 -10.23 -32.13 22.31
N ALA A 171 -9.00 -32.45 21.88
CA ALA A 171 -8.09 -33.29 22.66
C ALA A 171 -7.81 -32.68 24.04
N GLN A 172 -8.07 -33.43 25.12
CA GLN A 172 -7.91 -32.94 26.49
C GLN A 172 -6.44 -32.74 26.90
N ASN A 173 -5.52 -33.42 26.23
CA ASN A 173 -4.08 -33.36 26.46
C ASN A 173 -3.36 -32.41 25.48
N LEU A 174 -4.08 -31.47 24.85
CA LEU A 174 -3.49 -30.54 23.89
C LEU A 174 -2.56 -29.53 24.59
N VAL A 175 -1.27 -29.62 24.27
CA VAL A 175 -0.21 -28.73 24.71
C VAL A 175 0.40 -28.06 23.49
N PHE A 176 0.44 -26.73 23.49
CA PHE A 176 1.03 -25.97 22.41
C PHE A 176 2.57 -25.94 22.56
N PRO A 177 3.35 -26.33 21.53
CA PRO A 177 4.79 -26.12 21.51
C PRO A 177 5.19 -24.67 21.84
N ASN A 178 6.11 -24.52 22.79
CA ASN A 178 6.69 -23.22 23.14
C ASN A 178 7.75 -22.84 22.10
N ASN A 179 7.55 -21.69 21.42
CA ASN A 179 8.49 -21.12 20.47
C ASN A 179 9.06 -22.13 19.44
N PRO A 180 8.21 -22.80 18.62
CA PRO A 180 8.65 -23.87 17.73
C PRO A 180 9.58 -23.42 16.59
N PHE A 181 9.68 -22.11 16.34
CA PHE A 181 10.53 -21.54 15.30
C PHE A 181 11.50 -20.52 15.93
N PRO A 182 12.54 -21.00 16.65
CA PRO A 182 13.58 -20.12 17.18
C PRO A 182 14.27 -19.37 16.03
N GLY A 183 14.59 -18.10 16.22
CA GLY A 183 15.20 -17.27 15.17
C GLY A 183 14.24 -16.83 14.05
N ALA A 184 12.93 -17.09 14.15
CA ALA A 184 11.96 -16.57 13.18
C ALA A 184 11.99 -15.04 13.05
N HIS A 185 12.40 -14.34 14.10
CA HIS A 185 12.64 -12.91 14.07
C HIS A 185 13.93 -12.51 13.34
N ASP A 186 14.98 -13.33 13.45
CA ASP A 186 16.31 -13.09 12.88
C ASP A 186 16.36 -13.37 11.37
N THR A 187 15.44 -14.21 10.86
CA THR A 187 15.32 -14.50 9.41
C THR A 187 14.64 -13.42 8.59
N THR A 188 14.14 -12.36 9.22
CA THR A 188 13.68 -11.18 8.47
C THR A 188 14.93 -10.55 7.88
N LYS A 189 15.20 -10.78 6.59
CA LYS A 189 16.25 -10.04 5.87
C LYS A 189 16.06 -8.57 6.20
N GLN A 190 17.02 -8.00 6.91
CA GLN A 190 17.01 -6.58 7.20
C GLN A 190 17.02 -5.88 5.84
N THR A 191 16.16 -4.86 5.71
CA THR A 191 16.00 -4.17 4.43
C THR A 191 17.33 -3.55 4.07
N ASP A 192 17.87 -3.92 2.91
CA ASP A 192 19.09 -3.32 2.37
C ASP A 192 18.90 -1.79 2.31
N ILE A 193 19.90 -1.04 2.78
CA ILE A 193 19.99 0.41 2.61
C ILE A 193 20.81 0.69 1.35
N LEU A 194 20.53 1.82 0.72
CA LEU A 194 21.37 2.33 -0.37
C LEU A 194 22.63 2.93 0.24
N ASP A 195 23.78 2.74 -0.41
CA ASP A 195 24.99 3.47 -0.04
C ASP A 195 24.90 4.96 -0.45
N ASP A 196 25.86 5.77 -0.01
CA ASP A 196 25.87 7.21 -0.29
C ASP A 196 25.92 7.50 -1.80
N HIS A 197 26.58 6.66 -2.59
CA HIS A 197 26.68 6.84 -4.02
C HIS A 197 25.34 6.58 -4.71
N GLU A 198 24.70 5.44 -4.40
CA GLU A 198 23.38 5.07 -4.89
C GLU A 198 22.29 6.07 -4.43
N TRP A 199 22.40 6.57 -3.20
CA TRP A 199 21.49 7.58 -2.66
C TRP A 199 21.59 8.90 -3.41
N ASN A 200 22.81 9.39 -3.66
CA ASN A 200 23.02 10.61 -4.42
C ASN A 200 22.60 10.43 -5.89
N GLN A 201 22.93 9.31 -6.53
CA GLN A 201 22.47 9.00 -7.88
C GLN A 201 20.94 9.01 -8.00
N LEU A 202 20.24 8.48 -6.99
CA LEU A 202 18.78 8.52 -6.96
C LEU A 202 18.25 9.97 -6.87
N ILE A 203 18.84 10.80 -6.01
CA ILE A 203 18.45 12.22 -5.86
C ILE A 203 18.65 12.95 -7.19
N ASP A 204 19.83 12.78 -7.81
CA ASP A 204 20.18 13.41 -9.08
C ASP A 204 19.26 12.93 -10.21
N ALA A 205 18.96 11.63 -10.27
CA ALA A 205 18.00 11.07 -11.22
C ALA A 205 16.60 11.67 -11.06
N CYS A 206 16.13 11.84 -9.82
CA CYS A 206 14.84 12.48 -9.56
C CYS A 206 14.83 13.94 -10.01
N ARG A 207 15.87 14.71 -9.63
CA ARG A 207 15.99 16.13 -9.99
C ARG A 207 16.05 16.33 -11.50
N LYS A 208 16.87 15.53 -12.19
CA LYS A 208 17.01 15.57 -13.65
C LYS A 208 15.69 15.27 -14.37
N ASP A 209 14.97 14.22 -13.95
CA ASP A 209 13.68 13.91 -14.56
C ASP A 209 12.64 15.02 -14.27
N ILE A 210 12.61 15.57 -13.05
CA ILE A 210 11.70 16.68 -12.69
C ILE A 210 12.00 17.92 -13.53
N GLU A 211 13.27 18.30 -13.67
CA GLU A 211 13.70 19.46 -14.46
C GLU A 211 13.26 19.32 -15.93
N GLU A 212 13.51 18.17 -16.54
CA GLU A 212 13.11 17.92 -17.93
C GLU A 212 11.58 17.90 -18.09
N ILE A 213 10.86 17.33 -17.13
CA ILE A 213 9.40 17.30 -17.13
C ILE A 213 8.84 18.72 -17.01
N ARG A 214 9.31 19.52 -16.05
CA ARG A 214 8.91 20.92 -15.85
C ARG A 214 9.14 21.73 -17.11
N ARG A 215 10.35 21.68 -17.68
CA ARG A 215 10.73 22.38 -18.91
C ARG A 215 9.76 22.10 -20.06
N ARG A 216 9.40 20.83 -20.26
CA ARG A 216 8.47 20.42 -21.33
C ARG A 216 7.04 20.88 -21.09
N ILE A 217 6.59 20.83 -19.84
CA ILE A 217 5.23 21.20 -19.44
C ILE A 217 5.06 22.71 -19.51
N GLU A 218 5.99 23.48 -18.95
CA GLU A 218 5.96 24.94 -18.94
C GLU A 218 6.02 25.49 -20.38
N ALA A 219 6.82 24.88 -21.27
CA ALA A 219 6.80 25.21 -22.69
C ALA A 219 5.43 24.95 -23.34
N GLY A 220 4.76 23.84 -22.98
CA GLY A 220 3.41 23.54 -23.43
C GLY A 220 2.35 24.49 -22.87
N TRP A 221 2.46 24.88 -21.59
CA TRP A 221 1.58 25.86 -20.96
C TRP A 221 1.73 27.25 -21.58
N ALA A 222 2.96 27.67 -21.91
CA ALA A 222 3.20 28.93 -22.60
C ALA A 222 2.46 28.98 -23.95
N ILE A 223 2.48 27.87 -24.72
CA ILE A 223 1.71 27.76 -25.96
C ILE A 223 0.20 27.90 -25.69
N ILE A 224 -0.33 27.13 -24.73
CA ILE A 224 -1.77 27.14 -24.42
C ILE A 224 -2.22 28.52 -23.92
N ALA A 225 -1.39 29.19 -23.12
CA ALA A 225 -1.68 30.51 -22.55
C ALA A 225 -1.58 31.64 -23.59
N SER A 226 -0.72 31.49 -24.62
CA SER A 226 -0.53 32.51 -25.67
C SER A 226 -1.72 32.67 -26.63
N GLY A 227 -2.71 31.77 -26.55
CA GLY A 227 -3.90 31.75 -27.39
C GLY A 227 -3.89 30.64 -28.46
N PRO A 228 -4.97 30.49 -29.23
CA PRO A 228 -5.09 29.43 -30.22
C PRO A 228 -4.05 29.56 -31.33
N VAL A 229 -3.21 28.55 -31.49
CA VAL A 229 -2.32 28.44 -32.66
C VAL A 229 -3.09 27.75 -33.77
N ALA A 230 -3.40 28.48 -34.84
CA ALA A 230 -4.18 27.95 -35.96
C ALA A 230 -3.44 26.81 -36.69
N PRO A 231 -4.16 25.80 -37.21
CA PRO A 231 -3.58 24.84 -38.13
C PRO A 231 -3.14 25.51 -39.43
N ASP A 232 -2.22 24.85 -40.14
CA ASP A 232 -1.84 25.24 -41.50
C ASP A 232 -2.97 24.87 -42.47
N GLU A 233 -3.75 25.86 -42.90
CA GLU A 233 -4.91 25.64 -43.78
C GLU A 233 -4.52 25.32 -45.23
N ASP A 234 -3.29 25.64 -45.64
CA ASP A 234 -2.78 25.30 -46.98
C ASP A 234 -2.32 23.84 -47.03
N ALA A 235 -2.00 23.24 -45.87
CA ALA A 235 -1.63 21.84 -45.76
C ALA A 235 -2.86 20.90 -45.79
N ARG A 236 -2.69 19.70 -46.38
CA ARG A 236 -3.73 18.66 -46.41
C ARG A 236 -3.49 17.57 -45.35
N GLY A 237 -4.58 16.99 -44.87
CA GLY A 237 -4.56 15.86 -43.92
C GLY A 237 -3.73 16.17 -42.66
N ARG A 238 -2.88 15.24 -42.25
CA ARG A 238 -2.00 15.40 -41.07
C ARG A 238 -1.05 16.61 -41.13
N GLY A 239 -0.79 17.15 -42.33
CA GLY A 239 0.07 18.32 -42.50
C GLY A 239 -0.46 19.56 -41.77
N LYS A 240 -1.78 19.68 -41.63
CA LYS A 240 -2.46 20.79 -40.92
C LYS A 240 -1.95 21.02 -39.51
N TYR A 241 -1.58 19.94 -38.82
CA TYR A 241 -1.10 19.97 -37.44
C TYR A 241 0.36 19.52 -37.34
N ARG A 242 1.17 19.78 -38.37
CA ARG A 242 2.62 19.49 -38.32
C ARG A 242 3.33 20.36 -37.29
N ASN A 243 2.84 21.58 -37.04
CA ASN A 243 3.31 22.42 -35.96
C ASN A 243 2.83 21.88 -34.60
N PHE A 244 3.76 21.67 -33.66
CA PHE A 244 3.43 21.16 -32.32
C PHE A 244 2.46 22.07 -31.56
N GLY A 245 2.65 23.38 -31.64
CA GLY A 245 1.78 24.35 -30.97
C GLY A 245 0.35 24.31 -31.51
N ALA A 246 0.17 24.18 -32.83
CA ALA A 246 -1.14 24.00 -33.43
C ALA A 246 -1.81 22.69 -32.98
N ALA A 247 -1.07 21.58 -32.94
CA ALA A 247 -1.57 20.30 -32.49
C ALA A 247 -1.97 20.31 -31.00
N LEU A 248 -1.09 20.84 -30.13
CA LEU A 248 -1.33 20.95 -28.70
C LEU A 248 -2.50 21.89 -28.39
N SER A 249 -2.57 23.05 -29.05
CA SER A 249 -3.64 24.03 -28.86
C SER A 249 -5.00 23.48 -29.30
N ALA A 250 -5.05 22.77 -30.44
CA ALA A 250 -6.26 22.10 -30.91
C ALA A 250 -6.69 20.98 -29.94
N ALA A 251 -5.76 20.13 -29.50
CA ALA A 251 -6.04 19.07 -28.54
C ALA A 251 -6.53 19.63 -27.18
N ALA A 252 -5.88 20.71 -26.70
CA ALA A 252 -6.24 21.38 -25.46
C ALA A 252 -7.64 22.01 -25.52
N THR A 253 -8.02 22.57 -26.67
CA THR A 253 -9.33 23.21 -26.89
C THR A 253 -10.44 22.17 -27.07
N LEU A 254 -10.21 21.14 -27.88
CA LEU A 254 -11.23 20.12 -28.18
C LEU A 254 -11.55 19.22 -26.99
N TYR A 255 -10.58 18.99 -26.11
CA TYR A 255 -10.70 17.98 -25.05
C TYR A 255 -10.33 18.54 -23.66
N PRO A 256 -11.10 19.50 -23.10
CA PRO A 256 -10.74 20.28 -21.90
C PRO A 256 -10.41 19.48 -20.64
N GLY A 257 -10.82 18.21 -20.56
CA GLY A 257 -10.39 17.27 -19.51
C GLY A 257 -9.20 16.43 -19.97
N MET A 258 -9.48 15.16 -20.24
CA MET A 258 -8.50 14.16 -20.69
C MET A 258 -8.58 13.96 -22.20
N LEU A 259 -7.46 13.66 -22.85
CA LEU A 259 -7.46 13.34 -24.28
C LEU A 259 -8.13 11.97 -24.52
N PRO A 260 -8.95 11.83 -25.57
CA PRO A 260 -9.41 10.53 -26.01
C PRO A 260 -8.26 9.66 -26.51
N SER A 261 -8.55 8.41 -26.86
CA SER A 261 -7.61 7.53 -27.53
C SER A 261 -7.35 8.01 -28.96
N LEU A 262 -6.19 7.64 -29.54
CA LEU A 262 -5.87 8.00 -30.92
C LEU A 262 -6.95 7.59 -31.95
N PRO A 263 -7.57 6.40 -31.86
CA PRO A 263 -8.70 6.04 -32.73
C PRO A 263 -9.87 7.03 -32.63
N GLU A 264 -10.33 7.38 -31.42
CA GLU A 264 -11.45 8.33 -31.23
C GLU A 264 -11.09 9.75 -31.68
N ILE A 265 -9.83 10.18 -31.48
CA ILE A 265 -9.36 11.45 -32.03
C ILE A 265 -9.40 11.39 -33.57
N ARG A 266 -9.02 10.28 -34.20
CA ARG A 266 -9.10 10.14 -35.67
C ARG A 266 -10.54 10.10 -36.17
N GLU A 267 -11.48 9.55 -35.42
CA GLU A 267 -12.90 9.56 -35.77
C GLU A 267 -13.48 10.97 -35.79
N THR A 268 -13.07 11.82 -34.84
CA THR A 268 -13.60 13.19 -34.69
C THR A 268 -12.78 14.24 -35.46
N ASN A 269 -11.47 14.07 -35.55
CA ASN A 269 -10.54 14.92 -36.27
C ASN A 269 -9.37 14.09 -36.84
N PRO A 270 -9.54 13.48 -38.03
CA PRO A 270 -8.53 12.61 -38.65
C PRO A 270 -7.16 13.28 -38.80
N ALA A 271 -7.14 14.56 -39.20
CA ALA A 271 -5.91 15.32 -39.39
C ALA A 271 -5.12 15.46 -38.09
N LEU A 272 -5.80 15.77 -36.98
CA LEU A 272 -5.16 15.88 -35.66
C LEU A 272 -4.68 14.49 -35.18
N GLY A 273 -5.54 13.48 -35.23
CA GLY A 273 -5.19 12.13 -34.76
C GLY A 273 -3.97 11.55 -35.50
N ASP A 274 -3.89 11.75 -36.80
CA ASP A 274 -2.74 11.35 -37.60
C ASP A 274 -1.50 12.19 -37.31
N ALA A 275 -1.63 13.51 -37.17
CA ALA A 275 -0.48 14.36 -36.82
C ALA A 275 0.12 13.97 -35.46
N ILE A 276 -0.73 13.69 -34.46
CA ILE A 276 -0.26 13.20 -33.15
C ILE A 276 0.48 11.86 -33.32
N THR A 277 -0.02 10.96 -34.16
CA THR A 277 0.63 9.66 -34.37
C THR A 277 1.99 9.78 -35.07
N TYR A 278 2.06 10.55 -36.15
CA TYR A 278 3.20 10.54 -37.06
C TYR A 278 4.26 11.61 -36.75
N PHE A 279 3.87 12.73 -36.14
CA PHE A 279 4.80 13.84 -35.88
C PHE A 279 5.11 14.03 -34.39
N HIS A 280 4.10 13.93 -33.52
CA HIS A 280 4.28 14.42 -32.15
C HIS A 280 4.41 13.33 -31.11
N ARG A 281 3.87 12.13 -31.34
CA ARG A 281 3.57 11.09 -30.33
C ARG A 281 2.53 11.56 -29.30
N TYR A 282 1.68 10.63 -28.88
CA TYR A 282 0.60 10.92 -27.93
C TYR A 282 1.11 11.49 -26.60
N GLU A 283 2.18 10.90 -26.06
CA GLU A 283 2.78 11.31 -24.77
C GLU A 283 3.21 12.77 -24.75
N ASN A 284 3.78 13.28 -25.86
CA ASN A 284 4.25 14.66 -25.92
C ASN A 284 3.10 15.67 -25.93
N ILE A 285 1.92 15.27 -26.43
CA ILE A 285 0.72 16.10 -26.43
C ILE A 285 -0.01 15.99 -25.08
N SER A 286 -0.03 14.81 -24.47
CA SER A 286 -0.69 14.61 -23.18
C SER A 286 0.09 15.20 -22.00
N LEU A 287 1.43 15.16 -22.03
CA LEU A 287 2.27 15.53 -20.89
C LEU A 287 2.00 16.95 -20.36
N PRO A 288 1.89 18.00 -21.19
CA PRO A 288 1.54 19.34 -20.71
C PRO A 288 0.13 19.45 -20.12
N LEU A 289 -0.76 18.52 -20.46
CA LEU A 289 -2.18 18.56 -20.05
C LEU A 289 -2.42 17.84 -18.73
N TYR A 290 -1.69 16.75 -18.47
CA TYR A 290 -1.79 15.97 -17.24
C TYR A 290 -0.63 14.97 -17.08
N PRO A 291 -0.35 14.54 -15.84
CA PRO A 291 0.66 13.51 -15.58
C PRO A 291 0.23 12.09 -15.99
N SER A 292 1.22 11.30 -16.41
CA SER A 292 1.18 9.85 -16.41
C SER A 292 1.76 9.31 -15.10
N ILE A 293 1.68 8.00 -14.91
CA ILE A 293 2.30 7.37 -13.75
C ILE A 293 3.82 7.51 -13.74
N GLU A 294 4.46 7.39 -14.90
CA GLU A 294 5.92 7.49 -15.05
C GLU A 294 6.40 8.92 -14.81
N SER A 295 5.64 9.92 -15.27
CA SER A 295 6.04 11.33 -15.14
C SER A 295 5.78 11.92 -13.76
N ILE A 296 4.81 11.42 -13.00
CA ILE A 296 4.59 11.86 -11.61
C ILE A 296 5.53 11.18 -10.61
N LEU A 297 6.08 10.00 -10.95
CA LEU A 297 6.88 9.20 -10.04
C LEU A 297 8.09 9.94 -9.44
N PRO A 298 8.93 10.67 -10.21
CA PRO A 298 10.09 11.37 -9.65
C PRO A 298 9.74 12.36 -8.53
N PHE A 299 8.60 13.05 -8.64
CA PHE A 299 8.11 13.97 -7.62
C PHE A 299 7.79 13.24 -6.31
N ILE A 300 7.18 12.04 -6.41
CA ILE A 300 6.85 11.22 -5.24
C ILE A 300 8.12 10.67 -4.59
N LEU A 301 9.10 10.25 -5.39
CA LEU A 301 10.38 9.73 -4.88
C LEU A 301 11.17 10.81 -4.17
N LEU A 302 11.26 12.01 -4.76
CA LEU A 302 11.95 13.14 -4.14
C LEU A 302 11.24 13.57 -2.83
N MET A 303 9.91 13.57 -2.81
CA MET A 303 9.15 13.78 -1.58
C MET A 303 9.33 12.66 -0.55
N ALA A 304 9.53 11.41 -0.97
CA ALA A 304 9.86 10.31 -0.06
C ALA A 304 11.24 10.53 0.59
N ILE A 305 12.21 11.02 -0.18
CA ILE A 305 13.56 11.36 0.27
C ILE A 305 13.55 12.52 1.27
N TYR A 306 12.73 13.56 1.07
CA TYR A 306 12.65 14.64 2.05
C TYR A 306 11.89 14.25 3.32
N SER A 307 10.75 13.56 3.15
CA SER A 307 9.84 13.30 4.27
C SER A 307 10.12 12.08 5.08
N GLN A 308 10.85 11.13 4.49
CA GLN A 308 11.00 9.79 5.03
C GLN A 308 9.64 9.19 5.40
N ALA A 309 8.56 9.60 4.72
CA ALA A 309 7.21 9.20 5.07
C ALA A 309 6.99 7.71 4.75
N ASN A 310 5.96 7.13 5.34
CA ASN A 310 5.60 5.75 5.04
C ASN A 310 4.95 5.70 3.65
N THR A 311 5.20 4.62 2.90
CA THR A 311 4.72 4.45 1.52
C THR A 311 3.22 4.72 1.36
N GLY A 312 2.38 4.17 2.24
CA GLY A 312 0.93 4.39 2.21
C GLY A 312 0.57 5.87 2.38
N PRO A 313 0.84 6.48 3.55
CA PRO A 313 0.54 7.89 3.83
C PRO A 313 1.13 8.89 2.83
N LEU A 314 2.31 8.61 2.28
CA LEU A 314 2.90 9.47 1.24
C LEU A 314 2.10 9.40 -0.05
N ARG A 315 1.84 8.18 -0.55
CA ARG A 315 1.12 7.97 -1.81
C ARG A 315 -0.31 8.51 -1.78
N SER A 316 -0.97 8.41 -0.63
CA SER A 316 -2.36 8.86 -0.45
C SER A 316 -2.48 10.29 0.12
N LEU A 317 -1.40 11.07 0.12
CA LEU A 317 -1.38 12.45 0.61
C LEU A 317 -2.43 13.32 -0.12
N LYS A 318 -3.13 14.15 0.65
CA LYS A 318 -4.20 15.03 0.18
C LYS A 318 -3.84 16.51 0.34
N TRP A 319 -4.44 17.38 -0.47
CA TRP A 319 -4.21 18.82 -0.38
C TRP A 319 -4.64 19.40 0.95
N ARG A 320 -5.76 18.92 1.51
CA ARG A 320 -6.20 19.31 2.85
C ARG A 320 -5.20 18.98 3.98
N GLN A 321 -4.19 18.15 3.69
CA GLN A 321 -3.14 17.76 4.65
C GLN A 321 -1.86 18.60 4.47
N ILE A 322 -1.87 19.56 3.54
CA ILE A 322 -0.79 20.48 3.28
C ILE A 322 -1.26 21.88 3.64
N GLU A 323 -0.52 22.56 4.50
CA GLU A 323 -0.84 23.92 4.94
C GLU A 323 0.43 24.72 5.22
N ILE A 324 0.32 26.04 5.09
CA ILE A 324 1.39 26.96 5.45
C ILE A 324 1.22 27.35 6.91
N VAL A 325 2.27 27.14 7.69
CA VAL A 325 2.32 27.47 9.12
C VAL A 325 3.51 28.36 9.42
N GLU A 326 3.40 29.16 10.46
CA GLU A 326 4.53 29.89 11.01
C GLU A 326 5.19 29.06 12.12
N VAL A 327 6.51 28.86 12.04
CA VAL A 327 7.29 28.20 13.08
C VAL A 327 8.49 29.09 13.39
N LEU A 328 8.55 29.60 14.61
CA LEU A 328 9.60 30.51 15.08
C LEU A 328 9.76 31.75 14.16
N GLY A 329 8.64 32.37 13.77
CA GLY A 329 8.66 33.58 12.93
C GLY A 329 8.97 33.34 11.45
N ARG A 330 9.04 32.08 11.00
CA ARG A 330 9.30 31.74 9.59
C ARG A 330 8.19 30.89 8.99
N PRO A 331 7.71 31.20 7.78
CA PRO A 331 6.71 30.39 7.11
C PRO A 331 7.31 29.05 6.68
N ARG A 332 6.51 27.99 6.82
CA ARG A 332 6.87 26.60 6.49
C ARG A 332 5.69 25.87 5.88
N ALA A 333 5.93 25.02 4.89
CA ALA A 333 4.94 24.08 4.40
C ALA A 333 4.88 22.87 5.35
N ARG A 334 3.76 22.67 6.04
CA ARG A 334 3.47 21.54 6.91
C ARG A 334 2.68 20.47 6.17
N TYR A 335 3.13 19.23 6.31
CA TYR A 335 2.59 18.02 5.71
C TYR A 335 2.13 17.09 6.83
N ARG A 336 0.84 16.80 6.90
CA ARG A 336 0.25 15.86 7.86
C ARG A 336 0.11 14.48 7.25
N PHE A 337 0.84 13.50 7.79
CA PHE A 337 0.74 12.11 7.36
C PHE A 337 -0.13 11.31 8.32
N GLU A 338 -1.19 10.71 7.79
CA GLU A 338 -2.14 9.90 8.56
C GLU A 338 -1.82 8.40 8.45
N LYS A 339 -1.53 7.75 9.58
CA LYS A 339 -1.53 6.29 9.69
C LYS A 339 -2.81 5.85 10.39
N LYS A 340 -3.75 5.22 9.68
CA LYS A 340 -4.97 4.68 10.33
C LYS A 340 -4.67 3.57 11.33
N ARG A 341 -3.54 2.86 11.20
CA ARG A 341 -3.13 1.83 12.18
C ARG A 341 -2.58 2.51 13.44
N GLY A 342 -3.44 2.67 14.44
CA GLY A 342 -3.09 3.22 15.77
C GLY A 342 -3.35 4.72 15.94
N GLU A 343 -4.16 5.34 15.06
CA GLU A 343 -4.51 6.77 15.10
C GLU A 343 -3.27 7.68 15.21
N VAL A 344 -2.18 7.28 14.55
CA VAL A 344 -0.93 8.04 14.62
C VAL A 344 -0.87 9.01 13.45
N GLN A 345 -1.07 10.27 13.76
CA GLN A 345 -0.73 11.38 12.87
C GLN A 345 0.71 11.83 13.17
N TYR A 346 1.46 12.16 12.13
CA TYR A 346 2.76 12.80 12.29
C TYR A 346 2.96 13.85 11.21
N ASP A 347 3.56 14.97 11.62
CA ASP A 347 3.76 16.13 10.76
C ASP A 347 5.22 16.25 10.31
N ARG A 348 5.43 16.77 9.11
CA ARG A 348 6.73 17.28 8.63
C ARG A 348 6.56 18.71 8.19
N SER A 349 7.51 19.58 8.51
CA SER A 349 7.49 20.93 7.98
C SER A 349 8.81 21.29 7.34
N TYR A 350 8.76 21.98 6.21
CA TYR A 350 9.93 22.44 5.46
C TYR A 350 9.87 23.95 5.32
N ALA A 351 11.02 24.60 5.32
CA ALA A 351 11.07 26.03 5.01
C ALA A 351 10.47 26.27 3.62
N LEU A 352 9.81 27.42 3.46
CA LEU A 352 9.48 27.90 2.12
C LEU A 352 10.78 28.43 1.51
N ASP A 353 11.13 27.88 0.36
CA ASP A 353 12.28 28.29 -0.43
C ASP A 353 11.83 28.40 -1.89
N GLU A 354 11.47 29.62 -2.28
CA GLU A 354 11.02 29.96 -3.64
C GLU A 354 12.18 29.97 -4.64
N HIS A 355 13.43 29.88 -4.17
CA HIS A 355 14.62 29.82 -5.03
C HIS A 355 15.07 28.38 -5.31
N ASP A 356 14.51 27.39 -4.60
CA ASP A 356 14.73 25.97 -4.84
C ASP A 356 13.50 25.34 -5.51
N ASP A 357 13.57 25.18 -6.84
CA ASP A 357 12.56 24.51 -7.66
C ASP A 357 12.29 23.06 -7.25
N PHE A 358 13.18 22.47 -6.45
CA PHE A 358 13.07 21.12 -5.91
C PHE A 358 12.63 21.11 -4.44
N SER A 359 12.29 22.26 -3.86
CA SER A 359 11.77 22.32 -2.51
C SER A 359 10.40 21.64 -2.45
N PRO A 360 10.06 20.98 -1.32
CA PRO A 360 8.75 20.35 -1.18
C PRO A 360 7.56 21.25 -1.52
N HIS A 361 7.66 22.54 -1.22
CA HIS A 361 6.59 23.49 -1.50
C HIS A 361 6.43 23.74 -2.99
N GLU A 362 7.51 24.07 -3.69
CA GLU A 362 7.50 24.38 -5.12
C GLU A 362 7.07 23.17 -5.96
N LEU A 363 7.56 21.97 -5.61
CA LEU A 363 7.12 20.72 -6.26
C LEU A 363 5.59 20.55 -6.20
N HIS A 364 4.98 20.88 -5.06
CA HIS A 364 3.54 20.73 -4.89
C HIS A 364 2.74 21.87 -5.52
N ILE A 365 3.26 23.11 -5.57
CA ILE A 365 2.64 24.18 -6.36
C ILE A 365 2.57 23.76 -7.82
N PHE A 366 3.70 23.29 -8.37
CA PHE A 366 3.77 22.78 -9.74
C PHE A 366 2.77 21.64 -9.99
N LEU A 367 2.75 20.63 -9.12
CA LEU A 367 1.80 19.51 -9.24
C LEU A 367 0.35 19.96 -9.15
N LYS A 368 0.02 20.94 -8.30
CA LYS A 368 -1.35 21.46 -8.16
C LYS A 368 -1.84 22.09 -9.46
N GLU A 369 -1.01 22.90 -10.11
CA GLU A 369 -1.37 23.50 -11.42
C GLU A 369 -1.40 22.43 -12.51
N TRP A 370 -0.42 21.53 -12.57
CA TRP A 370 -0.34 20.49 -13.60
C TRP A 370 -1.51 19.51 -13.58
N THR A 371 -2.02 19.20 -12.40
CA THR A 371 -3.15 18.28 -12.23
C THR A 371 -4.52 18.98 -12.32
N LYS A 372 -4.57 20.31 -12.33
CA LYS A 372 -5.81 21.11 -12.27
C LYS A 372 -6.85 20.70 -13.30
N ARG A 373 -6.41 20.41 -14.54
CA ARG A 373 -7.25 20.03 -15.67
C ARG A 373 -8.04 18.74 -15.44
N ILE A 374 -7.43 17.76 -14.77
CA ILE A 374 -8.03 16.43 -14.55
C ILE A 374 -8.75 16.30 -13.21
N ARG A 375 -8.64 17.29 -12.31
CA ARG A 375 -9.32 17.27 -11.00
C ARG A 375 -10.84 17.21 -11.06
N PRO A 376 -11.54 17.97 -11.95
CA PRO A 376 -13.00 17.90 -12.03
C PRO A 376 -13.55 16.51 -12.36
N ILE A 377 -12.77 15.70 -13.08
CA ILE A 377 -13.15 14.33 -13.48
C ILE A 377 -12.49 13.25 -12.61
N ALA A 378 -11.78 13.63 -11.54
CA ALA A 378 -11.06 12.69 -10.67
C ALA A 378 -11.95 11.97 -9.64
N GLY A 379 -13.22 12.38 -9.51
CA GLY A 379 -14.15 11.80 -8.54
C GLY A 379 -13.62 11.87 -7.11
N SER A 380 -13.59 10.72 -6.42
CA SER A 380 -13.10 10.61 -5.04
C SER A 380 -11.60 10.95 -4.87
N TYR A 381 -10.84 11.01 -5.96
CA TYR A 381 -9.42 11.35 -5.95
C TYR A 381 -9.13 12.85 -6.10
N ALA A 382 -10.16 13.70 -6.22
CA ALA A 382 -9.98 15.13 -6.51
C ALA A 382 -9.13 15.88 -5.46
N ASP A 383 -9.10 15.40 -4.21
CA ASP A 383 -8.31 15.97 -3.10
C ASP A 383 -6.90 15.34 -3.00
N ASN A 384 -6.60 14.27 -3.75
CA ASN A 384 -5.26 13.66 -3.74
C ASN A 384 -4.23 14.58 -4.41
N VAL A 385 -3.03 14.63 -3.84
CA VAL A 385 -1.88 15.35 -4.39
C VAL A 385 -1.43 14.67 -5.67
N TYR A 386 -1.17 13.37 -5.60
CA TYR A 386 -0.64 12.57 -6.70
C TYR A 386 -1.77 11.88 -7.47
N ILE A 387 -2.33 12.60 -8.44
CA ILE A 387 -3.28 12.05 -9.41
C ILE A 387 -2.66 12.00 -10.79
N PHE A 388 -3.01 10.98 -11.57
CA PHE A 388 -2.48 10.75 -12.91
C PHE A 388 -3.52 10.05 -13.79
N VAL A 389 -3.30 10.09 -15.11
CA VAL A 389 -4.12 9.39 -16.09
C VAL A 389 -3.51 8.03 -16.41
N THR A 390 -4.32 6.97 -16.33
CA THR A 390 -3.91 5.60 -16.69
C THR A 390 -3.97 5.35 -18.20
N GLN A 391 -3.35 4.27 -18.67
CA GLN A 391 -3.49 3.81 -20.07
C GLN A 391 -4.95 3.48 -20.44
N GLN A 392 -5.76 3.09 -19.44
CA GLN A 392 -7.20 2.86 -19.59
C GLN A 392 -8.02 4.17 -19.61
N ARG A 393 -7.36 5.34 -19.62
CA ARG A 393 -7.98 6.66 -19.67
C ARG A 393 -8.91 6.91 -18.49
N GLN A 394 -8.42 6.59 -17.31
CA GLN A 394 -9.07 6.89 -16.04
C GLN A 394 -8.14 7.76 -15.20
N VAL A 395 -8.71 8.72 -14.48
CA VAL A 395 -7.96 9.44 -13.46
C VAL A 395 -7.88 8.57 -12.22
N ARG A 396 -6.66 8.38 -11.73
CA ARG A 396 -6.38 7.54 -10.57
C ARG A 396 -5.43 8.27 -9.64
N ALA A 397 -5.52 7.96 -8.34
CA ALA A 397 -4.49 8.27 -7.36
C ALA A 397 -3.74 7.01 -6.94
N PHE A 398 -2.56 7.17 -6.36
CA PHE A 398 -1.95 6.06 -5.62
C PHE A 398 -2.74 5.82 -4.34
N LEU A 399 -3.13 4.56 -4.14
CA LEU A 399 -3.91 4.15 -2.98
C LEU A 399 -3.02 3.49 -1.94
N SER A 400 -3.35 3.69 -0.67
CA SER A 400 -2.77 2.90 0.40
C SER A 400 -3.43 1.51 0.44
N SER A 401 -2.79 0.53 1.08
CA SER A 401 -3.42 -0.77 1.36
C SER A 401 -4.72 -0.66 2.15
N GLN A 402 -4.97 0.49 2.77
CA GLN A 402 -6.20 0.76 3.51
C GLN A 402 -7.31 1.32 2.61
N ASP A 403 -6.96 1.93 1.48
CA ASP A 403 -7.95 2.49 0.53
C ASP A 403 -8.36 1.45 -0.52
N SER A 404 -7.49 0.47 -0.83
CA SER A 404 -7.74 -0.54 -1.87
C SER A 404 -7.65 -1.99 -1.40
N GLY A 405 -7.32 -2.25 -0.12
CA GLY A 405 -7.04 -3.61 0.39
C GLY A 405 -5.70 -4.21 -0.09
N VAL A 406 -5.05 -3.60 -1.08
CA VAL A 406 -3.84 -4.13 -1.76
C VAL A 406 -2.63 -3.23 -1.50
N ASP A 407 -1.58 -3.78 -0.89
CA ASP A 407 -0.35 -3.04 -0.58
C ASP A 407 0.59 -2.87 -1.79
N SER A 408 0.37 -3.67 -2.84
CA SER A 408 1.09 -3.63 -4.10
C SER A 408 0.25 -2.98 -5.19
N ASP A 409 0.65 -1.80 -5.64
CA ASP A 409 0.11 -1.21 -6.85
C ASP A 409 0.97 -1.67 -8.03
N SER A 410 0.38 -2.43 -8.97
CA SER A 410 1.12 -2.99 -10.10
C SER A 410 1.69 -1.90 -11.00
N SER A 411 0.96 -0.80 -11.18
CA SER A 411 1.40 0.36 -11.94
C SER A 411 2.57 1.04 -11.22
N TRP A 412 2.50 1.23 -9.89
CA TRP A 412 3.63 1.74 -9.09
C TRP A 412 4.88 0.87 -9.28
N ASN A 413 4.74 -0.44 -9.13
CA ASN A 413 5.86 -1.38 -9.22
C ASN A 413 6.48 -1.38 -10.63
N HIS A 414 5.66 -1.22 -11.67
CA HIS A 414 6.14 -1.08 -13.03
C HIS A 414 6.92 0.24 -13.21
N ALA A 415 6.33 1.37 -12.84
CA ALA A 415 6.95 2.69 -12.98
C ALA A 415 8.27 2.77 -12.21
N MET A 416 8.32 2.26 -10.97
CA MET A 416 9.55 2.20 -10.16
C MET A 416 10.63 1.37 -10.83
N ARG A 417 10.27 0.22 -11.41
CA ARG A 417 11.22 -0.65 -12.12
C ARG A 417 11.79 0.03 -13.36
N GLU A 418 10.93 0.65 -14.17
CA GLU A 418 11.37 1.36 -15.38
C GLU A 418 12.23 2.58 -15.04
N PHE A 419 11.89 3.31 -13.97
CA PHE A 419 12.72 4.41 -13.47
C PHE A 419 14.11 3.92 -13.04
N CYS A 420 14.19 2.87 -12.21
CA CYS A 420 15.48 2.32 -11.78
C CYS A 420 16.31 1.84 -12.98
N LYS A 421 15.68 1.12 -13.92
CA LYS A 421 16.33 0.62 -15.14
C LYS A 421 16.86 1.76 -16.01
N ARG A 422 16.09 2.83 -16.20
CA ARG A 422 16.45 3.99 -17.03
C ARG A 422 17.68 4.71 -16.49
N HIS A 423 17.82 4.79 -15.17
CA HIS A 423 18.89 5.52 -14.49
C HIS A 423 20.02 4.62 -13.98
N GLY A 424 19.98 3.31 -14.25
CA GLY A 424 21.03 2.38 -13.80
C GLY A 424 21.05 2.13 -12.29
N LEU A 425 19.93 2.38 -11.60
CA LEU A 425 19.81 2.26 -10.15
C LEU A 425 19.47 0.82 -9.72
N PRO A 426 19.88 0.39 -8.52
CA PRO A 426 19.45 -0.90 -7.96
C PRO A 426 17.94 -0.93 -7.76
N ALA A 427 17.37 -2.14 -7.82
CA ALA A 427 15.94 -2.35 -7.62
C ALA A 427 15.50 -1.88 -6.23
N THR A 428 14.81 -0.74 -6.20
CA THR A 428 14.52 -0.01 -4.95
C THR A 428 13.01 0.03 -4.66
N THR A 429 12.66 0.18 -3.38
CA THR A 429 11.28 0.40 -2.91
C THR A 429 11.22 1.62 -2.00
N ILE A 430 10.05 2.25 -1.80
CA ILE A 430 9.93 3.34 -0.80
C ILE A 430 10.35 2.85 0.61
N GLY A 431 10.17 1.56 0.92
CA GLY A 431 10.64 0.99 2.18
C GLY A 431 12.16 1.07 2.33
N VAL A 432 12.91 0.80 1.26
CA VAL A 432 14.36 1.00 1.19
C VAL A 432 14.68 2.48 1.33
N LEU A 433 14.05 3.37 0.54
CA LEU A 433 14.29 4.81 0.59
C LEU A 433 14.12 5.38 2.00
N ARG A 434 13.04 4.96 2.67
CA ARG A 434 12.72 5.36 4.01
C ARG A 434 13.77 4.90 5.02
N ASN A 435 14.27 3.68 4.88
CA ASN A 435 15.28 3.17 5.79
C ASN A 435 16.62 3.87 5.56
N THR A 436 17.04 4.05 4.29
CA THR A 436 18.25 4.81 3.95
C THR A 436 18.19 6.21 4.53
N GLY A 437 17.12 6.97 4.28
CA GLY A 437 17.10 8.35 4.76
C GLY A 437 16.88 8.50 6.26
N LEU A 438 16.33 7.50 6.97
CA LEU A 438 16.39 7.47 8.43
C LEU A 438 17.81 7.23 8.95
N ASP A 439 18.64 6.49 8.23
CA ASP A 439 20.07 6.32 8.55
C ASP A 439 20.85 7.62 8.28
N VAL A 440 20.56 8.33 7.19
CA VAL A 440 21.12 9.67 6.93
C VAL A 440 20.75 10.66 8.04
N VAL A 441 19.48 10.70 8.48
CA VAL A 441 19.06 11.55 9.61
C VAL A 441 19.82 11.20 10.87
N ARG A 442 20.04 9.92 11.13
CA ARG A 442 20.80 9.43 12.28
C ARG A 442 22.23 9.95 12.23
N GLU A 443 22.90 9.81 11.09
CA GLU A 443 24.27 10.28 10.90
C GLU A 443 24.39 11.79 11.13
N VAL A 444 23.52 12.58 10.50
CA VAL A 444 23.53 14.04 10.63
C VAL A 444 23.18 14.50 12.05
N SER A 445 22.41 13.72 12.80
CA SER A 445 22.02 14.02 14.19
C SER A 445 22.95 13.42 15.25
N ASN A 446 24.11 12.88 14.87
CA ASN A 446 25.05 12.21 15.78
C ASN A 446 24.38 11.14 16.66
N ASP A 447 23.60 10.24 16.03
CA ASP A 447 22.90 9.14 16.68
C ASP A 447 21.77 9.55 17.66
N ASP A 448 21.16 10.74 17.50
CA ASP A 448 20.00 11.13 18.29
C ASP A 448 18.74 10.30 17.92
N ILE A 449 18.46 9.30 18.75
CA ILE A 449 17.27 8.45 18.67
C ILE A 449 15.97 9.26 18.62
N ARG A 450 15.91 10.44 19.25
CA ARG A 450 14.71 11.30 19.23
C ARG A 450 14.53 11.96 17.87
N ALA A 451 15.62 12.37 17.21
CA ALA A 451 15.59 12.89 15.85
C ALA A 451 15.11 11.81 14.85
N VAL A 452 15.62 10.57 14.98
CA VAL A 452 15.17 9.43 14.17
C VAL A 452 13.71 9.05 14.47
N GLN A 453 13.28 9.12 15.74
CA GLN A 453 11.87 8.92 16.13
C GLN A 453 10.95 9.95 15.50
N ALA A 454 11.35 11.24 15.59
CA ALA A 454 10.63 12.33 14.99
C ALA A 454 10.52 12.13 13.49
N ALA A 455 11.64 11.87 12.78
CA ALA A 455 11.72 11.62 11.34
C ALA A 455 11.03 10.32 10.88
N GLY A 456 10.95 9.30 11.73
CA GLY A 456 10.28 8.04 11.44
C GLY A 456 8.79 8.02 11.77
N GLY A 457 8.31 8.89 12.68
CA GLY A 457 6.95 8.79 13.21
C GLY A 457 6.69 7.43 13.87
N GLN A 458 7.69 6.88 14.57
CA GLN A 458 7.61 5.62 15.32
C GLN A 458 7.50 5.91 16.83
N ARG A 459 6.48 5.36 17.52
CA ARG A 459 6.28 5.55 18.97
C ARG A 459 7.10 4.58 19.84
N ALA A 460 7.35 3.36 19.35
CA ALA A 460 7.98 2.31 20.15
C ALA A 460 9.50 2.23 19.94
N ARG A 461 10.28 2.42 21.02
CA ARG A 461 11.75 2.28 21.00
C ARG A 461 12.23 0.91 20.49
N GLY A 462 11.45 -0.15 20.73
CA GLY A 462 11.80 -1.52 20.32
C GLY A 462 11.75 -1.77 18.81
N THR A 463 10.87 -1.08 18.08
CA THR A 463 10.83 -1.16 16.61
C THR A 463 12.11 -0.57 16.03
N ILE A 464 12.55 0.56 16.59
CA ILE A 464 13.76 1.22 16.14
C ILE A 464 15.00 0.44 16.55
N LYS A 465 15.06 -0.12 17.77
CA LYS A 465 16.15 -1.01 18.21
C LYS A 465 16.38 -2.21 17.28
N ARG A 466 15.31 -2.82 16.77
CA ARG A 466 15.43 -3.92 15.80
C ARG A 466 15.87 -3.45 14.41
N HIS A 467 15.54 -2.22 14.03
CA HIS A 467 16.11 -1.59 12.83
C HIS A 467 17.58 -1.17 13.06
N TYR A 468 17.96 -0.73 14.27
CA TYR A 468 19.30 -0.28 14.69
C TYR A 468 20.33 -1.42 14.73
N GLU A 469 19.92 -2.65 15.07
CA GLU A 469 20.79 -3.84 15.08
C GLU A 469 20.93 -4.49 13.68
N GLY A 470 20.54 -3.73 12.64
CA GLY A 470 20.70 -3.95 11.20
C GLY A 470 22.11 -4.36 10.75
N ALA A 471 22.23 -5.29 9.80
CA ALA A 471 23.47 -5.64 9.13
C ALA A 471 24.06 -4.42 8.41
N GLY A 472 23.22 -3.61 7.74
CA GLY A 472 23.64 -2.35 7.10
C GLY A 472 24.14 -1.30 8.11
N ALA A 473 23.41 -1.07 9.21
CA ALA A 473 23.85 -0.16 10.27
C ALA A 473 25.15 -0.65 10.96
N LYS A 474 25.34 -1.97 11.10
CA LYS A 474 26.58 -2.58 11.60
C LYS A 474 27.72 -2.46 10.59
N GLN A 475 27.46 -2.59 9.29
CA GLN A 475 28.45 -2.41 8.21
C GLN A 475 28.95 -0.96 8.18
N SER A 476 28.05 0.03 8.15
CA SER A 476 28.45 1.45 8.20
C SER A 476 29.20 1.80 9.48
N THR A 477 28.87 1.15 10.62
CA THR A 477 29.63 1.32 11.87
C THR A 477 31.01 0.63 11.79
N GLN A 478 31.10 -0.58 11.24
CA GLN A 478 32.37 -1.31 11.07
C GLN A 478 33.30 -0.61 10.08
N ASP A 479 32.78 -0.09 8.97
CA ASP A 479 33.53 0.66 7.97
C ASP A 479 34.08 1.96 8.56
N LYS A 480 33.31 2.64 9.44
CA LYS A 480 33.79 3.81 10.20
C LYS A 480 34.86 3.46 11.23
N HIS A 481 34.71 2.36 11.96
CA HIS A 481 35.74 1.90 12.90
C HIS A 481 37.04 1.50 12.17
N GLN A 482 36.96 0.97 10.95
CA GLN A 482 38.12 0.70 10.10
C GLN A 482 38.76 1.98 9.55
N GLN A 483 37.97 2.99 9.13
CA GLN A 483 38.51 4.27 8.67
C GLN A 483 39.16 5.09 9.81
N ILE A 484 38.62 5.04 11.03
CA ILE A 484 39.21 5.70 12.20
C ILE A 484 40.47 4.96 12.68
N GLY A 485 40.54 3.63 12.52
CA GLY A 485 41.68 2.80 12.89
C GLY A 485 42.94 2.95 12.02
N ILE A 486 42.87 3.66 10.88
CA ILE A 486 44.00 3.85 9.94
C ILE A 486 44.80 5.13 10.22
N LYS A 487 44.35 6.03 11.11
CA LYS A 487 45.18 7.14 11.59
C LYS A 487 46.08 6.69 12.75
N LYS A 488 47.14 5.95 12.44
CA LYS A 488 48.29 5.83 13.36
C LYS A 488 48.92 7.22 13.54
N PRO A 489 49.25 7.64 14.77
CA PRO A 489 49.97 8.89 14.97
C PRO A 489 51.38 8.73 14.41
N CYS A 490 51.73 9.54 13.41
CA CYS A 490 53.14 9.77 13.08
C CYS A 490 53.80 10.42 14.30
N LYS A 491 54.80 9.73 14.85
CA LYS A 491 55.80 10.34 15.72
C LYS A 491 56.84 11.06 14.87
#